data_AF-A0A2E7L6K9-F1
#
_entry.id   AF-A0A2E7L6K9-F1
#
_cell.length_a   1.000
_cell.length_b   1.000
_cell.length_c   1.000
_cell.angle_alpha   90.00
_cell.angle_beta   90.00
_cell.angle_gamma   90.00
#
_symmetry.space_group_name_H-M   'P 1'
#
loop_
_entity.id
_entity.type
_entity.pdbx_description
1 polymer ?
#
loop_
_entity_poly.entity_id
_entity_poly.type
_entity_poly.pdbx_seq_one_letter_code
_entity_poly.pdbx_strand_id
1 'polypeptide(L)'
;MASSGALIQAIGFGLAIVGVGQGSVEILFVAMPVVVLGFSLMQPNLNSLLSRRTDPARQGVILGVGQSVSSLARIVGSLVGIPLLRMRVDSPYYMAAALMVLGSFLVLVAGRRGRDYEAVDSGSEGVTE
;
A
#
# COMPACT_ATOMS: atom_id res chain seq x y z
N MET A 1 8.16 -3.36 -9.79
CA MET A 1 8.70 -3.18 -8.42
C MET A 1 7.58 -2.94 -7.39
N ALA A 2 6.70 -1.94 -7.55
CA ALA A 2 5.50 -1.83 -6.69
C ALA A 2 4.42 -2.88 -7.01
N SER A 3 4.21 -3.18 -8.30
CA SER A 3 3.24 -4.17 -8.78
C SER A 3 3.56 -5.61 -8.34
N SER A 4 4.84 -5.94 -8.21
CA SER A 4 5.31 -7.25 -7.75
C SER A 4 4.99 -7.48 -6.27
N GLY A 5 5.14 -6.46 -5.42
CA GLY A 5 4.73 -6.54 -4.01
C GLY A 5 3.22 -6.71 -3.85
N ALA A 6 2.45 -5.97 -4.65
CA ALA A 6 1.00 -6.10 -4.73
C ALA A 6 0.52 -7.50 -5.15
N LEU A 7 1.16 -8.10 -6.17
CA LEU A 7 0.85 -9.47 -6.62
C LEU A 7 1.13 -10.50 -5.53
N ILE A 8 2.30 -10.42 -4.88
CA ILE A 8 2.66 -11.31 -3.77
C ILE A 8 1.65 -11.16 -2.63
N GLN A 9 1.27 -9.93 -2.30
CA GLN A 9 0.30 -9.67 -1.24
C GLN A 9 -1.10 -10.21 -1.58
N ALA A 10 -1.54 -10.10 -2.83
CA ALA A 10 -2.80 -10.67 -3.30
C ALA A 10 -2.79 -12.21 -3.22
N ILE A 11 -1.67 -12.86 -3.57
CA ILE A 11 -1.48 -14.31 -3.40
C ILE A 11 -1.59 -14.70 -1.93
N GLY A 12 -0.96 -13.94 -1.03
CA GLY A 12 -1.04 -14.18 0.41
C GLY A 12 -2.47 -14.13 0.95
N PHE A 13 -3.28 -13.15 0.53
CA PHE A 13 -4.70 -13.09 0.88
C PHE A 13 -5.52 -14.24 0.27
N GLY A 14 -5.21 -14.66 -0.96
CA GLY A 14 -5.81 -15.85 -1.58
C GLY A 14 -5.55 -17.12 -0.78
N LEU A 15 -4.30 -17.33 -0.34
CA LEU A 15 -3.94 -18.44 0.56
C LEU A 15 -4.68 -18.35 1.89
N ALA A 16 -4.83 -17.15 2.46
CA ALA A 16 -5.59 -16.97 3.70
C ALA A 16 -7.06 -17.34 3.54
N ILE A 17 -7.70 -16.97 2.42
CA ILE A 17 -9.09 -17.36 2.11
C ILE A 17 -9.22 -18.88 2.04
N VAL A 18 -8.29 -19.56 1.34
CA VAL A 18 -8.28 -21.03 1.25
C VAL A 18 -8.05 -21.68 2.62
N GLY A 19 -7.11 -21.16 3.41
CA GLY A 19 -6.80 -21.66 4.75
C GLY A 19 -7.98 -21.55 5.70
N VAL A 20 -8.68 -20.41 5.71
CA VAL A 20 -9.90 -20.23 6.50
C VAL A 20 -11.03 -21.14 6.01
N GLY A 21 -11.23 -21.23 4.69
CA GLY A 21 -12.28 -22.07 4.11
C GLY A 21 -12.11 -23.56 4.42
N GLN A 22 -10.87 -24.04 4.53
CA GLN A 22 -10.55 -25.43 4.88
C GLN A 22 -10.36 -25.65 6.40
N GLY A 23 -10.39 -24.58 7.22
CA GLY A 23 -10.06 -24.67 8.64
C GLY A 23 -8.61 -25.08 8.92
N SER A 24 -7.71 -24.93 7.94
CA SER A 24 -6.32 -25.38 8.03
C SER A 24 -5.41 -24.29 8.56
N VAL A 25 -4.93 -24.49 9.79
CA VAL A 25 -4.00 -23.59 10.47
C VAL A 25 -2.64 -23.56 9.75
N GLU A 26 -2.21 -24.67 9.15
CA GLU A 26 -0.94 -24.77 8.43
C GLU A 26 -0.88 -23.82 7.23
N ILE A 27 -1.97 -23.74 6.44
CA ILE A 27 -2.06 -22.83 5.30
C ILE A 27 -2.00 -21.37 5.78
N LEU A 28 -2.62 -21.05 6.92
CA LEU A 28 -2.55 -19.71 7.50
C LEU A 28 -1.13 -19.33 7.93
N PHE A 29 -0.38 -20.27 8.51
CA PHE A 29 1.03 -20.07 8.85
C PHE A 29 1.90 -19.77 7.63
N VAL A 30 1.56 -20.33 6.47
CA VAL A 30 2.24 -20.02 5.20
C VAL A 30 1.73 -18.70 4.60
N ALA A 31 0.43 -18.41 4.71
CA ALA A 31 -0.17 -17.20 4.15
C ALA A 31 0.38 -15.93 4.81
N MET A 32 0.54 -15.92 6.13
CA MET A 32 1.02 -14.76 6.90
C MET A 32 2.36 -14.19 6.40
N PRO A 33 3.46 -14.98 6.30
CA PRO A 33 4.73 -14.47 5.81
C PRO A 33 4.62 -13.99 4.35
N VAL A 34 3.81 -14.63 3.50
CA VAL A 34 3.58 -14.17 2.12
C VAL A 34 2.94 -12.78 2.10
N VAL A 35 1.90 -12.56 2.93
CA VAL A 35 1.25 -11.25 3.07
C VAL A 35 2.25 -10.20 3.57
N VAL A 36 3.05 -10.52 4.57
CA VAL A 36 4.06 -9.61 5.14
C VAL A 36 5.15 -9.29 4.12
N LEU A 37 5.65 -10.28 3.37
CA LEU A 37 6.64 -10.07 2.32
C LEU A 37 6.11 -9.12 1.23
N GLY A 38 4.87 -9.32 0.78
CA GLY A 38 4.22 -8.42 -0.18
C GLY A 38 4.13 -6.98 0.37
N PHE A 39 3.72 -6.82 1.63
CA PHE A 39 3.66 -5.51 2.30
C PHE A 39 5.03 -4.83 2.39
N SER A 40 6.05 -5.57 2.85
CA SER A 40 7.41 -5.09 3.04
C SER A 40 8.08 -4.67 1.73
N LEU A 41 7.67 -5.24 0.60
CA LEU A 41 8.11 -4.77 -0.72
C LEU A 41 7.33 -3.54 -1.17
N MET A 42 6.02 -3.49 -0.90
CA MET A 42 5.17 -2.40 -1.38
C MET A 42 5.47 -1.07 -0.65
N GLN A 43 5.58 -1.09 0.67
CA GLN A 43 5.70 0.12 1.49
C GLN A 43 6.93 1.00 1.17
N PRO A 44 8.17 0.47 1.11
CA PRO A 44 9.34 1.29 0.74
C PRO A 44 9.28 1.76 -0.72
N ASN A 45 8.70 0.97 -1.64
CA ASN A 45 8.51 1.41 -3.03
C ASN A 45 7.56 2.60 -3.14
N LEU A 46 6.44 2.58 -2.38
CA LEU A 46 5.52 3.71 -2.33
C LEU A 46 6.19 4.96 -1.72
N ASN A 47 6.95 4.79 -0.64
CA ASN A 47 7.69 5.89 -0.02
C ASN A 47 8.75 6.48 -0.97
N SER A 48 9.43 5.64 -1.75
CA SER A 48 10.40 6.10 -2.77
C SER A 48 9.73 6.89 -3.90
N LEU A 49 8.61 6.38 -4.43
CA LEU A 49 7.84 7.09 -5.46
C LEU A 49 7.31 8.43 -4.95
N LEU A 50 6.83 8.46 -3.71
CA LEU A 50 6.32 9.67 -3.08
C LEU A 50 7.45 10.69 -2.86
N SER A 51 8.59 10.24 -2.35
CA SER A 51 9.78 11.08 -2.15
C SER A 51 10.28 11.71 -3.46
N ARG A 52 10.37 10.95 -4.56
CA ARG A 52 10.83 11.47 -5.87
C ARG A 52 9.90 12.50 -6.50
N ARG A 53 8.62 12.46 -6.15
CA ARG A 53 7.57 13.34 -6.70
C ARG A 53 7.26 14.53 -5.81
N THR A 54 7.93 14.62 -4.66
CA THR A 54 7.69 15.66 -3.66
C THR A 54 8.83 16.66 -3.69
N ASP A 55 8.51 17.94 -3.65
CA ASP A 55 9.47 19.00 -3.34
C ASP A 55 10.22 18.67 -2.04
N PRO A 56 11.57 18.64 -2.03
CA PRO A 56 12.38 18.37 -0.84
C PRO A 56 11.96 19.20 0.39
N ALA A 57 11.51 20.45 0.22
CA ALA A 57 11.07 21.32 1.31
C ALA A 57 9.76 20.84 1.97
N ARG A 58 8.96 20.01 1.28
CA ARG A 58 7.65 19.53 1.74
C ARG A 58 7.64 18.05 2.09
N GLN A 59 8.75 17.35 1.91
CA GLN A 59 8.82 15.90 2.06
C GLN A 59 8.36 15.40 3.43
N GLY A 60 8.74 16.10 4.51
CA GLY A 60 8.30 15.76 5.87
C GLY A 60 6.78 15.86 6.06
N VAL A 61 6.16 16.90 5.52
CA VAL A 61 4.69 17.10 5.57
C VAL A 61 3.98 16.01 4.79
N ILE A 62 4.43 15.70 3.58
CA ILE A 62 3.81 14.68 2.73
C ILE A 62 3.93 13.27 3.35
N LEU A 63 5.10 12.92 3.89
CA LEU A 63 5.29 11.66 4.61
C LEU A 63 4.41 11.59 5.88
N GLY A 64 4.30 12.71 6.62
CA GLY A 64 3.42 12.83 7.77
C GLY A 64 1.95 12.56 7.44
N VAL A 65 1.43 13.20 6.38
CA VAL A 65 0.06 12.96 5.87
C VAL A 65 -0.13 11.48 5.50
N GLY A 66 0.86 10.87 4.83
CA GLY A 66 0.83 9.45 4.52
C GLY A 66 0.71 8.54 5.75
N GLN A 67 1.42 8.85 6.83
CA GLN A 67 1.32 8.11 8.10
C GLN A 67 -0.02 8.33 8.80
N SER A 68 -0.58 9.54 8.75
CA SER A 68 -1.93 9.82 9.27
C SER A 68 -2.99 9.02 8.52
N VAL A 69 -2.93 8.98 7.19
CA VAL A 69 -3.84 8.17 6.35
C VAL A 69 -3.70 6.67 6.66
N SER A 70 -2.47 6.16 6.82
CA SER A 70 -2.22 4.76 7.21
C SER A 70 -2.83 4.42 8.57
N SER A 71 -2.72 5.33 9.53
CA SER A 71 -3.32 5.16 10.86
C SER A 71 -4.86 5.19 10.80
N LEU A 72 -5.43 6.10 10.02
CA LEU A 72 -6.87 6.14 9.78
C LEU A 72 -7.37 4.85 9.09
N ALA A 73 -6.64 4.35 8.10
CA ALA A 73 -6.96 3.10 7.42
C ALA A 73 -6.98 1.90 8.38
N ARG A 74 -6.09 1.87 9.39
CA ARG A 74 -6.11 0.83 10.44
C ARG A 74 -7.33 0.94 11.36
N ILE A 75 -7.72 2.16 11.73
CA ILE A 75 -8.92 2.41 12.55
C ILE A 75 -10.17 1.97 11.79
N VAL A 76 -10.34 2.46 10.56
CA VAL A 76 -11.49 2.12 9.70
C VAL A 76 -11.49 0.63 9.36
N GLY A 77 -10.33 0.07 9.05
CA GLY A 77 -10.15 -1.35 8.77
C GLY A 77 -10.57 -2.23 9.94
N SER A 78 -10.23 -1.85 11.17
CA SER A 78 -10.67 -2.57 12.38
C SER A 78 -12.17 -2.40 12.63
N LEU A 79 -12.69 -1.18 12.45
CA LEU A 79 -14.10 -0.86 12.65
C LEU A 79 -15.02 -1.66 11.70
N VAL A 80 -14.58 -1.89 10.47
CA VAL A 80 -15.32 -2.66 9.46
C VAL A 80 -14.99 -4.16 9.55
N GLY A 81 -13.73 -4.51 9.83
CA GLY A 81 -13.25 -5.89 9.86
C GLY A 81 -13.79 -6.72 11.02
N ILE A 82 -13.93 -6.13 12.22
CA ILE A 82 -14.43 -6.85 13.40
C ILE A 82 -15.90 -7.29 13.22
N PRO A 83 -16.84 -6.44 12.75
CA PRO A 83 -18.20 -6.88 12.42
C PRO A 83 -18.23 -7.96 11.32
N LEU A 84 -17.40 -7.82 10.28
CA LEU A 84 -17.30 -8.82 9.21
C LEU A 84 -16.89 -10.19 9.77
N LEU A 85 -15.87 -10.23 10.65
CA LEU A 85 -15.43 -11.46 11.33
C LEU A 85 -16.58 -12.16 12.07
N ARG A 86 -17.49 -11.39 12.69
CA ARG A 86 -18.64 -11.95 13.43
C ARG A 86 -19.71 -12.53 12.51
N MET A 87 -19.84 -12.04 11.28
CA MET A 87 -20.78 -12.61 10.30
C MET A 87 -20.23 -13.90 9.70
N ARG A 88 -19.00 -13.84 9.17
CA ARG A 88 -18.28 -15.01 8.66
C ARG A 88 -16.78 -14.78 8.76
N VAL A 89 -16.06 -15.81 9.18
CA VAL A 89 -14.60 -15.76 9.41
C VAL A 89 -13.82 -15.46 8.10
N ASP A 90 -14.35 -15.85 6.95
CA ASP A 90 -13.75 -15.64 5.63
C ASP A 90 -13.99 -14.24 5.04
N SER A 91 -15.07 -13.56 5.45
CA SER A 91 -15.51 -12.29 4.86
C SER A 91 -14.50 -11.12 4.92
N PRO A 92 -13.72 -10.92 6.01
CA PRO A 92 -12.71 -9.86 6.05
C PRO A 92 -11.57 -10.11 5.08
N TYR A 93 -11.25 -11.37 4.78
CA TYR A 93 -10.19 -11.72 3.83
C TYR A 93 -10.61 -11.42 2.40
N TYR A 94 -11.87 -11.67 2.03
CA TYR A 94 -12.42 -11.24 0.74
C TYR A 94 -12.41 -9.71 0.59
N MET A 95 -12.82 -8.98 1.64
CA MET A 95 -12.75 -7.52 1.65
C MET A 95 -11.31 -7.02 1.49
N ALA A 96 -10.37 -7.59 2.23
CA ALA A 96 -8.95 -7.24 2.15
C ALA A 96 -8.37 -7.52 0.75
N ALA A 97 -8.71 -8.67 0.15
CA ALA A 97 -8.31 -9.01 -1.21
C ALA A 97 -8.87 -8.00 -2.23
N ALA A 98 -10.16 -7.65 -2.12
CA ALA A 98 -10.80 -6.66 -3.01
C ALA A 98 -10.16 -5.27 -2.89
N LEU A 99 -9.93 -4.81 -1.66
CA LEU A 99 -9.25 -3.53 -1.39
C LEU A 99 -7.81 -3.54 -1.92
N MET A 100 -7.10 -4.67 -1.83
CA MET A 100 -5.76 -4.77 -2.40
C MET A 100 -5.76 -4.71 -3.92
N VAL A 101 -6.70 -5.39 -4.59
CA VAL A 101 -6.82 -5.30 -6.05
C VAL A 101 -7.09 -3.86 -6.48
N LEU A 102 -8.03 -3.19 -5.80
CA LEU A 102 -8.34 -1.78 -6.06
C LEU A 102 -7.13 -0.86 -5.81
N GLY A 103 -6.46 -1.00 -4.66
CA GLY A 103 -5.28 -0.22 -4.30
C GLY A 103 -4.14 -0.43 -5.29
N SER A 104 -3.91 -1.67 -5.72
CA SER A 104 -2.90 -2.01 -6.72
C SER A 104 -3.19 -1.37 -8.07
N PHE A 105 -4.46 -1.38 -8.50
CA PHE A 105 -4.89 -0.71 -9.71
C PHE A 105 -4.63 0.81 -9.62
N LEU A 106 -5.00 1.45 -8.51
CA LEU A 106 -4.77 2.87 -8.29
C LEU A 106 -3.28 3.23 -8.30
N VAL A 107 -2.44 2.42 -7.64
CA VAL A 107 -0.97 2.61 -7.64
C VAL A 107 -0.39 2.45 -9.03
N LEU A 108 -0.86 1.49 -9.84
CA LEU A 108 -0.42 1.32 -11.22
C LEU A 108 -0.79 2.53 -12.09
N VAL A 109 -2.00 3.06 -11.94
CA VAL A 109 -2.47 4.25 -12.68
C VAL A 109 -1.70 5.49 -12.25
N ALA A 110 -1.55 5.73 -10.94
CA ALA A 110 -0.81 6.86 -10.40
C ALA A 110 0.68 6.78 -10.70
N GLY A 111 1.25 5.57 -10.68
CA GLY A 111 2.63 5.30 -11.06
C GLY A 111 2.90 5.68 -12.51
N ARG A 112 1.99 5.34 -13.43
CA ARG A 112 2.11 5.68 -14.85
C ARG A 112 1.92 7.18 -15.18
N ARG A 113 1.16 7.92 -14.36
CA ARG A 113 0.81 9.32 -14.63
C ARG A 113 1.70 10.34 -13.93
N GLY A 114 2.35 9.98 -12.83
CA GLY A 114 3.14 10.95 -12.06
C GLY A 114 4.52 11.20 -12.68
N ARG A 115 4.85 12.47 -12.87
CA ARG A 115 6.19 12.95 -13.23
C ARG A 115 7.01 13.14 -11.97
N ASP A 116 8.32 12.92 -12.06
CA ASP A 116 9.23 13.23 -10.96
C ASP A 116 9.31 14.75 -10.78
N TYR A 117 9.67 15.19 -9.57
CA TYR A 117 9.87 16.60 -9.31
C TYR A 117 11.12 17.08 -10.08
N GLU A 118 10.90 17.98 -11.04
CA GLU A 118 11.98 18.72 -11.71
C GLU A 118 12.21 20.00 -10.90
N ALA A 119 13.42 20.17 -10.36
CA ALA A 119 13.80 21.44 -9.75
C ALA A 119 13.77 22.51 -10.84
N VAL A 120 12.99 23.57 -10.63
CA VAL A 120 13.06 24.75 -11.49
C VAL A 120 14.47 25.32 -11.32
N ASP A 121 15.27 25.26 -12.38
CA ASP A 121 16.63 25.78 -12.39
C ASP A 121 16.60 27.28 -12.12
N SER A 122 16.81 27.68 -10.87
CA SER A 122 16.94 29.08 -10.45
C SER A 122 18.35 29.57 -10.81
N GLY A 123 18.64 29.58 -12.10
CA GLY A 123 19.95 29.90 -12.65
C GLY A 123 19.83 30.67 -13.96
N SER A 124 19.30 31.90 -13.93
CA SER A 124 19.65 32.98 -14.90
C SER A 124 18.93 34.32 -14.67
N GLU A 125 18.61 34.71 -13.43
CA GLU A 125 18.21 36.11 -13.16
C GLU A 125 19.29 36.79 -12.30
N GLY A 126 20.10 37.62 -12.96
CA GLY A 126 20.70 38.80 -12.32
C GLY A 126 22.18 38.77 -11.94
N VAL A 127 23.07 38.25 -12.79
CA VAL A 127 24.40 38.88 -12.93
C VAL A 127 24.25 39.97 -13.99
N THR A 128 23.73 41.11 -13.60
CA THR A 128 23.84 42.36 -14.35
C THR A 128 24.43 43.39 -13.41
N GLU A 129 25.68 43.73 -13.71
CA GLU A 129 26.41 45.00 -13.46
C GLU A 129 26.02 45.88 -12.27
#